data_AF-A0A9D7DVF0-F1
#
_entry.id   AF-A0A9D7DVF0-F1
#
_cell.length_a   1.000
_cell.length_b   1.000
_cell.length_c   1.000
_cell.angle_alpha   90.00
_cell.angle_beta   90.00
_cell.angle_gamma   90.00
#
_symmetry.space_group_name_H-M   'P 1'
#
loop_
_entity.id
_entity.type
_entity.pdbx_description
1 polymer ?
#
loop_
_entity_poly.entity_id
_entity_poly.type
_entity_poly.pdbx_seq_one_letter_code
_entity_poly.pdbx_strand_id
1 'polypeptide(L)'
;MDHTEEQRLRDLIRKELEAREELRGREKSVEVKLTTIDALERQRIIDDEIERYYAARGNYQRFVNEDDEVEWLTAEEVADRQRQIPVDVEELEEGQRTVRTNIVIIAVAAFIGLALMLYALRARHGSIQVVANVEGATILLNGQPTEFRTDHVLKDLTPGIHVISVVKTGYGIVGDPARSIELEAGEEEVVVFKMEETRRGGQTQN
;
A
#
# COMPACT_ATOMS: atom_id res chain seq x y z
N MET A 1 -34.35 -4.89 -56.77
CA MET A 1 -34.93 -4.49 -55.47
C MET A 1 -36.44 -4.50 -55.61
N ASP A 2 -37.16 -5.25 -54.77
CA ASP A 2 -38.62 -5.17 -54.69
C ASP A 2 -38.98 -3.92 -53.87
N HIS A 3 -39.81 -3.05 -54.45
CA HIS A 3 -40.24 -1.80 -53.81
C HIS A 3 -40.94 -2.04 -52.47
N THR A 4 -41.55 -3.21 -52.31
CA THR A 4 -42.25 -3.63 -51.10
C THR A 4 -41.30 -3.89 -49.92
N GLU A 5 -40.12 -4.45 -50.19
CA GLU A 5 -39.11 -4.75 -49.16
C GLU A 5 -38.41 -3.47 -48.69
N GLU A 6 -38.20 -2.51 -49.60
CA GLU A 6 -37.66 -1.19 -49.27
C GLU A 6 -38.53 -0.45 -48.26
N GLN A 7 -39.83 -0.37 -48.56
CA GLN A 7 -40.77 0.38 -47.74
C GLN A 7 -40.85 -0.21 -46.33
N ARG A 8 -40.89 -1.55 -46.22
CA ARG A 8 -40.83 -2.24 -44.93
C ARG A 8 -39.56 -1.93 -44.15
N LEU A 9 -38.39 -1.90 -44.82
CA LEU A 9 -37.13 -1.55 -44.16
C LEU A 9 -37.16 -0.10 -43.64
N ARG A 10 -37.64 0.84 -44.45
CA ARG A 10 -37.76 2.25 -44.06
C ARG A 10 -38.70 2.44 -42.86
N ASP A 11 -39.86 1.80 -42.88
CA ASP A 11 -40.83 1.86 -41.79
C ASP A 11 -40.26 1.26 -40.48
N LEU A 12 -39.49 0.16 -40.59
CA LEU A 12 -38.80 -0.43 -39.45
C LEU A 12 -37.74 0.52 -38.87
N ILE A 13 -36.91 1.14 -39.72
CA ILE A 13 -35.90 2.11 -39.28
C ILE A 13 -36.56 3.27 -38.56
N ARG A 14 -37.64 3.83 -39.11
CA ARG A 14 -38.38 4.94 -38.51
C ARG A 14 -38.90 4.59 -37.12
N LYS A 15 -39.54 3.43 -37.00
CA LYS A 15 -40.08 2.97 -35.71
C LYS A 15 -38.98 2.75 -34.66
N GLU A 16 -37.82 2.25 -35.09
CA GLU A 16 -36.65 2.07 -34.21
C GLU A 16 -36.06 3.41 -33.75
N LEU A 17 -35.98 4.40 -34.66
CA LEU A 17 -35.51 5.75 -34.31
C LEU A 17 -36.45 6.43 -33.31
N GLU A 18 -37.76 6.30 -33.49
CA GLU A 18 -38.78 6.82 -32.56
C GLU A 18 -38.66 6.18 -31.18
N ALA A 19 -38.55 4.86 -31.10
CA ALA A 19 -38.41 4.13 -29.83
C ALA A 19 -37.12 4.49 -29.07
N ARG A 20 -36.04 4.83 -29.79
CA ARG A 20 -34.74 5.19 -29.17
C ARG A 20 -34.71 6.61 -28.63
N GLU A 21 -35.39 7.55 -29.27
CA GLU A 21 -35.52 8.91 -28.73
C GLU A 21 -36.27 8.92 -27.40
N GLU A 22 -37.25 8.02 -27.21
CA GLU A 22 -37.92 7.82 -25.92
C GLU A 22 -36.97 7.28 -24.83
N LEU A 23 -35.85 6.67 -25.21
CA LEU A 23 -34.87 6.01 -24.33
C LEU A 23 -33.55 6.79 -24.16
N ARG A 24 -33.47 8.05 -24.58
CA ARG A 24 -32.21 8.79 -24.72
C ARG A 24 -31.36 8.78 -23.44
N GLY A 25 -30.25 8.04 -23.50
CA GLY A 25 -29.31 7.80 -22.40
C GLY A 25 -28.31 6.66 -22.64
N ARG A 26 -28.48 5.79 -23.65
CA ARG A 26 -27.46 4.80 -24.04
C ARG A 26 -27.24 4.72 -25.54
N GLU A 27 -25.96 4.77 -25.87
CA GLU A 27 -25.28 4.65 -27.15
C GLU A 27 -25.73 3.44 -28.00
N LYS A 28 -25.71 3.61 -29.33
CA LYS A 28 -25.11 2.73 -30.36
C LYS A 28 -25.93 2.51 -31.63
N SER A 29 -25.17 2.48 -32.74
CA SER A 29 -25.46 2.07 -34.12
C SER A 29 -26.73 1.24 -34.38
N VAL A 30 -27.42 1.57 -35.47
CA VAL A 30 -28.64 0.89 -35.92
C VAL A 30 -28.28 -0.36 -36.73
N GLU A 31 -28.22 -1.53 -36.09
CA GLU A 31 -28.00 -2.80 -36.79
C GLU A 31 -29.34 -3.52 -37.11
N VAL A 32 -30.01 -3.13 -38.20
CA VAL A 32 -31.27 -3.79 -38.66
C VAL A 32 -31.04 -5.13 -39.36
N LYS A 33 -31.17 -6.30 -38.71
CA LYS A 33 -31.02 -7.60 -39.39
C LYS A 33 -32.13 -7.86 -40.44
N LEU A 34 -31.80 -7.69 -41.73
CA LEU A 34 -32.59 -8.13 -42.88
C LEU A 34 -31.72 -8.99 -43.79
N THR A 35 -32.19 -10.20 -44.11
CA THR A 35 -31.39 -11.29 -44.69
C THR A 35 -31.39 -11.34 -46.23
N THR A 36 -32.06 -10.38 -46.89
CA THR A 36 -32.33 -10.45 -48.35
C THR A 36 -31.78 -9.25 -49.12
N ILE A 37 -31.23 -8.24 -48.44
CA ILE A 37 -30.75 -7.00 -49.05
C ILE A 37 -29.22 -7.00 -49.03
N ASP A 38 -28.60 -6.60 -50.15
CA ASP A 38 -27.16 -6.41 -50.24
C ASP A 38 -26.68 -5.43 -49.15
N ALA A 39 -25.55 -5.75 -48.51
CA ALA A 39 -25.09 -5.02 -47.32
C ALA A 39 -24.83 -3.54 -47.61
N LEU A 40 -24.34 -3.22 -48.81
CA LEU A 40 -24.06 -1.85 -49.24
C LEU A 40 -25.35 -1.05 -49.48
N GLU A 41 -26.32 -1.65 -50.15
CA GLU A 41 -27.63 -1.04 -50.43
C GLU A 41 -28.40 -0.77 -49.13
N ARG A 42 -28.34 -1.73 -48.19
CA ARG A 42 -28.92 -1.58 -46.85
C ARG A 42 -28.33 -0.39 -46.11
N GLN A 43 -26.99 -0.25 -46.11
CA GLN A 43 -26.32 0.86 -45.45
C GLN A 43 -26.78 2.20 -46.04
N ARG A 44 -26.82 2.30 -47.37
CA ARG A 44 -27.30 3.51 -48.07
C ARG A 44 -28.73 3.89 -47.68
N ILE A 45 -29.63 2.93 -47.56
CA ILE A 45 -31.03 3.17 -47.17
C ILE A 45 -31.13 3.62 -45.71
N ILE A 46 -30.30 3.04 -44.83
CA ILE A 46 -30.23 3.42 -43.42
C ILE A 46 -29.74 4.87 -43.29
N ASP A 47 -28.63 5.21 -43.94
CA ASP A 47 -28.03 6.55 -43.87
C ASP A 47 -29.01 7.62 -44.38
N ASP A 48 -29.65 7.35 -45.51
CA ASP A 48 -30.64 8.23 -46.15
C ASP A 48 -31.92 8.41 -45.33
N GLU A 49 -32.41 7.36 -44.64
CA GLU A 49 -33.58 7.47 -43.76
C GLU A 49 -33.24 8.21 -42.46
N ILE A 50 -32.05 7.98 -41.89
CA ILE A 50 -31.55 8.71 -40.71
C ILE A 50 -31.47 10.20 -41.01
N GLU A 51 -30.85 10.57 -42.15
CA GLU A 51 -30.75 11.97 -42.57
C GLU A 51 -32.13 12.60 -42.74
N ARG A 52 -33.06 11.92 -43.42
CA ARG A 52 -34.44 12.42 -43.59
C ARG A 52 -35.19 12.57 -42.27
N TYR A 53 -35.03 11.62 -41.35
CA TYR A 53 -35.69 11.64 -40.06
C TYR A 53 -35.25 12.85 -39.21
N TYR A 54 -33.94 13.08 -39.09
CA TYR A 54 -33.42 14.19 -38.29
C TYR A 54 -33.54 15.55 -39.00
N ALA A 55 -33.39 15.61 -40.33
CA ALA A 55 -33.57 16.84 -41.10
C ALA A 55 -35.02 17.35 -41.07
N ALA A 56 -36.01 16.45 -41.08
CA ALA A 56 -37.42 16.84 -41.02
C ALA A 56 -37.84 17.49 -39.69
N ARG A 57 -37.09 17.24 -38.60
CA ARG A 57 -37.42 17.70 -37.25
C ARG A 57 -36.79 19.05 -36.88
N GLY A 58 -35.80 19.51 -37.64
CA GLY A 58 -35.25 20.88 -37.59
C GLY A 58 -34.54 21.30 -36.30
N ASN A 59 -34.56 20.48 -35.26
CA ASN A 59 -33.93 20.72 -33.95
C ASN A 59 -32.57 20.01 -33.79
N TYR A 60 -32.15 19.24 -34.80
CA TYR A 60 -30.88 18.53 -34.84
C TYR A 60 -29.92 19.18 -35.84
N GLN A 61 -28.63 19.16 -35.51
CA GLN A 61 -27.53 19.59 -36.36
C GLN A 61 -26.60 18.39 -36.60
N ARG A 62 -26.09 18.29 -37.82
CA ARG A 62 -25.10 17.28 -38.20
C ARG A 62 -23.75 17.67 -37.60
N PHE A 63 -23.21 16.83 -36.75
CA PHE A 63 -21.91 16.98 -36.09
C PHE A 63 -21.00 15.83 -36.52
N VAL A 64 -19.71 16.11 -36.75
CA VAL A 64 -18.69 15.09 -37.02
C VAL A 64 -17.78 15.04 -35.79
N ASN A 65 -17.65 13.87 -35.18
CA ASN A 65 -16.79 13.68 -34.02
C ASN A 65 -15.31 13.51 -34.41
N GLU A 66 -14.43 13.34 -33.43
CA GLU A 66 -12.99 13.17 -33.64
C GLU A 66 -12.64 11.87 -34.39
N ASP A 67 -13.52 10.88 -34.33
CA ASP A 67 -13.41 9.59 -35.01
C ASP A 67 -13.99 9.60 -36.44
N ASP A 68 -14.27 10.78 -37.01
CA ASP A 68 -14.91 11.00 -38.31
C ASP A 68 -16.34 10.41 -38.45
N GLU A 69 -17.00 10.06 -37.34
CA GLU A 69 -18.38 9.58 -37.34
C GLU A 69 -19.40 10.72 -37.31
N VAL A 70 -20.51 10.53 -38.02
CA VAL A 70 -21.59 11.52 -38.11
C VAL A 70 -22.61 11.29 -36.99
N GLU A 71 -22.75 12.29 -36.13
CA GLU A 71 -23.73 12.33 -35.05
C GLU A 71 -24.77 13.43 -35.30
N TRP A 72 -26.03 13.17 -34.93
CA TRP A 72 -27.09 14.18 -34.96
C TRP A 72 -27.33 14.67 -33.53
N LEU A 73 -26.91 15.90 -33.25
CA LEU A 73 -26.98 16.51 -31.92
C LEU A 73 -27.94 17.68 -31.92
N THR A 74 -28.64 17.87 -30.82
CA THR A 74 -29.46 19.08 -30.62
C THR A 74 -28.57 20.30 -30.37
N ALA A 75 -29.10 21.51 -30.58
CA ALA A 75 -28.34 22.75 -30.33
C ALA A 75 -27.85 22.88 -28.88
N GLU A 76 -28.59 22.31 -27.92
CA GLU A 76 -28.22 22.26 -26.50
C GLU A 76 -27.04 21.31 -26.25
N GLU A 77 -27.07 20.10 -26.83
CA GLU A 77 -25.98 19.12 -26.71
C GLU A 77 -24.67 19.61 -27.34
N VAL A 78 -24.76 20.32 -28.47
CA VAL A 78 -23.58 20.95 -29.10
C VAL A 78 -22.98 22.01 -28.18
N ALA A 79 -23.82 22.84 -27.55
CA ALA A 79 -23.37 23.88 -26.63
C ALA A 79 -22.71 23.29 -25.37
N ASP A 80 -23.22 22.16 -24.86
CA ASP A 80 -22.62 21.48 -23.71
C ASP A 80 -21.30 20.78 -24.07
N ARG A 81 -21.18 20.20 -25.27
CA ARG A 81 -19.91 19.62 -25.73
C ARG A 81 -18.82 20.67 -25.89
N GLN A 82 -19.15 21.86 -26.39
CA GLN A 82 -18.20 22.98 -26.49
C GLN A 82 -17.76 23.54 -25.13
N ARG A 83 -18.53 23.32 -24.06
CA ARG A 83 -18.18 23.74 -22.69
C ARG A 83 -17.30 22.73 -21.97
N GLN A 84 -17.23 21.48 -22.43
CA GLN A 84 -16.37 20.48 -21.84
C GLN A 84 -14.94 20.77 -22.25
N ILE A 85 -14.11 21.11 -21.26
CA ILE A 85 -12.66 21.24 -21.44
C ILE A 85 -12.15 19.85 -21.85
N PRO A 86 -11.44 19.70 -22.98
CA PRO A 86 -10.82 18.43 -23.29
C PRO A 86 -9.80 18.12 -22.19
N VAL A 87 -10.08 17.08 -21.40
CA VAL A 87 -9.13 16.56 -20.42
C VAL A 87 -8.11 15.77 -21.22
N ASP A 88 -6.96 16.37 -21.46
CA ASP A 88 -5.82 15.66 -22.02
C ASP A 88 -5.35 14.63 -20.97
N VAL A 89 -5.78 13.38 -21.15
CA VAL A 89 -5.44 12.26 -20.29
C VAL A 89 -3.97 11.87 -20.40
N GLU A 90 -3.32 12.21 -21.51
CA GLU A 90 -1.92 11.87 -21.77
C GLU A 90 -0.97 12.72 -20.91
N GLU A 91 -1.27 14.02 -20.74
CA GLU A 91 -0.50 14.94 -19.88
C GLU A 91 -0.57 14.56 -18.38
N LEU A 92 -1.69 13.97 -17.93
CA LEU A 92 -1.86 13.52 -16.54
C LEU A 92 -1.04 12.26 -16.21
N GLU A 93 -0.85 11.36 -17.16
CA GLU A 93 -0.12 10.11 -16.94
C GLU A 93 1.39 10.32 -16.80
N GLU A 94 1.96 11.25 -17.57
CA GLU A 94 3.40 11.52 -17.56
C GLU A 94 3.88 12.11 -16.22
N GLY A 95 3.10 13.03 -15.64
CA GLY A 95 3.37 13.61 -14.32
C GLY A 95 3.30 12.56 -13.21
N GLN A 96 2.34 11.63 -13.27
CA GLN A 96 2.13 10.63 -12.22
C GLN A 96 3.24 9.57 -12.15
N ARG A 97 3.78 9.13 -13.30
CA ARG A 97 4.84 8.09 -13.32
C ARG A 97 6.14 8.57 -12.66
N THR A 98 6.51 9.83 -12.91
CA THR A 98 7.71 10.44 -12.32
C THR A 98 7.55 10.65 -10.81
N VAL A 99 6.39 11.17 -10.38
CA VAL A 99 6.09 11.38 -8.95
C VAL A 99 6.06 10.06 -8.18
N ARG A 100 5.39 9.02 -8.71
CA ARG A 100 5.31 7.71 -8.04
C ARG A 100 6.68 7.06 -7.90
N THR A 101 7.50 7.11 -8.94
CA THR A 101 8.85 6.55 -8.93
C THR A 101 9.73 7.25 -7.89
N ASN A 102 9.68 8.58 -7.81
CA ASN A 102 10.42 9.35 -6.82
C ASN A 102 9.96 9.06 -5.38
N ILE A 103 8.65 8.92 -5.13
CA ILE A 103 8.12 8.55 -3.81
C ILE A 103 8.62 7.17 -3.39
N VAL A 104 8.61 6.19 -4.30
CA VAL A 104 9.11 4.83 -4.00
C VAL A 104 10.61 4.86 -3.66
N ILE A 105 11.42 5.60 -4.43
CA ILE A 105 12.86 5.75 -4.16
C ILE A 105 13.10 6.41 -2.80
N ILE A 106 12.36 7.47 -2.48
CA ILE A 106 12.45 8.16 -1.18
C ILE A 106 12.05 7.21 -0.04
N ALA A 107 10.98 6.43 -0.20
CA ALA A 107 10.54 5.48 0.81
C ALA A 107 11.59 4.37 1.05
N VAL A 108 12.18 3.84 -0.02
CA VAL A 108 13.26 2.84 0.09
C VAL A 108 14.50 3.44 0.74
N ALA A 109 14.92 4.65 0.36
CA ALA A 109 16.05 5.34 0.96
C ALA A 109 15.81 5.64 2.46
N ALA A 110 14.60 6.07 2.83
CA ALA A 110 14.21 6.30 4.22
C ALA A 110 14.22 5.00 5.04
N PHE A 111 13.73 3.88 4.47
CA PHE A 111 13.76 2.58 5.13
C PHE A 111 15.20 2.09 5.35
N ILE A 112 16.06 2.21 4.34
CA ILE A 112 17.49 1.87 4.46
C ILE A 112 18.15 2.77 5.51
N GLY A 113 17.89 4.08 5.49
CA GLY A 113 18.40 5.02 6.48
C GLY A 113 17.97 4.68 7.91
N LEU A 114 16.70 4.32 8.11
CA LEU A 114 16.18 3.87 9.40
C LEU A 114 16.82 2.56 9.85
N ALA A 115 16.95 1.58 8.95
CA ALA A 115 17.62 0.32 9.26
C ALA A 115 19.09 0.53 9.65
N LEU A 116 19.81 1.39 8.93
CA LEU A 116 21.19 1.77 9.26
C LEU A 116 21.27 2.52 10.60
N MET A 117 20.31 3.41 10.88
CA MET A 117 20.22 4.11 12.17
C MET A 117 20.01 3.13 13.32
N LEU A 118 19.09 2.17 13.18
CA LEU A 118 18.82 1.13 14.18
C LEU A 118 20.03 0.20 14.39
N TYR A 119 20.73 -0.14 13.31
CA TYR A 119 21.97 -0.90 13.38
C TYR A 119 23.06 -0.12 14.14
N ALA A 120 23.27 1.15 13.81
CA ALA A 120 24.23 2.02 14.50
C ALA A 120 23.88 2.25 15.97
N LEU A 121 22.59 2.26 16.33
CA LEU A 121 22.14 2.28 17.72
C LEU A 121 22.57 1.01 18.44
N ARG A 122 22.26 -0.18 17.93
CA ARG A 122 22.71 -1.44 18.56
C ARG A 122 24.22 -1.55 18.68
N ALA A 123 24.96 -1.15 17.65
CA ALA A 123 26.42 -1.17 17.67
C ALA A 123 27.02 -0.23 18.74
N ARG A 124 26.23 0.69 19.32
CA ARG A 124 26.65 1.56 20.42
C ARG A 124 26.42 0.96 21.80
N HIS A 125 25.66 -0.12 21.94
CA HIS A 125 25.38 -0.74 23.24
C HIS A 125 26.07 -2.09 23.33
N GLY A 126 26.51 -2.46 24.54
CA GLY A 126 27.01 -3.80 24.84
C GLY A 126 25.99 -4.61 25.65
N SER A 127 26.35 -5.85 25.95
CA SER A 127 25.58 -6.72 26.81
C SER A 127 26.48 -7.47 27.79
N ILE A 128 25.92 -7.82 28.95
CA ILE A 128 26.65 -8.59 29.98
C ILE A 128 25.79 -9.79 30.38
N GLN A 129 26.29 -11.00 30.13
CA GLN A 129 25.71 -12.23 30.63
C GLN A 129 26.18 -12.49 32.06
N VAL A 130 25.24 -12.52 33.00
CA VAL A 130 25.50 -12.81 34.41
C VAL A 130 25.05 -14.23 34.72
N VAL A 131 26.02 -15.08 35.04
CA VAL A 131 25.82 -16.50 35.37
C VAL A 131 26.17 -16.74 36.83
N ALA A 132 25.39 -17.56 37.53
CA ALA A 132 25.76 -18.04 38.85
C ALA A 132 25.50 -19.54 39.00
N ASN A 133 26.33 -20.21 39.80
CA ASN A 133 26.13 -21.63 40.13
C ASN A 133 24.86 -21.89 40.97
N VAL A 134 24.20 -20.84 41.45
CA VAL A 134 22.96 -20.89 42.21
C VAL A 134 21.90 -20.08 41.48
N GLU A 135 20.80 -20.73 41.11
CA GLU A 135 19.70 -20.09 40.39
C GLU A 135 18.99 -19.03 41.23
N GLY A 136 18.47 -17.98 40.59
CA GLY A 136 17.56 -17.03 41.22
C GLY A 136 18.23 -15.97 42.10
N ALA A 137 19.56 -15.81 42.05
CA ALA A 137 20.23 -14.71 42.74
C ALA A 137 19.87 -13.37 42.09
N THR A 138 19.54 -12.36 42.89
CA THR A 138 19.24 -11.01 42.38
C THR A 138 20.50 -10.37 41.84
N ILE A 139 20.44 -9.84 40.62
CA ILE A 139 21.57 -9.16 39.98
C ILE A 139 21.56 -7.68 40.38
N LEU A 140 22.70 -7.14 40.79
CA LEU A 140 22.91 -5.73 41.06
C LEU A 140 23.84 -5.15 40.01
N LEU A 141 23.43 -4.05 39.38
CA LEU A 141 24.22 -3.28 38.43
C LEU A 141 24.60 -1.95 39.07
N ASN A 142 25.90 -1.67 39.17
CA ASN A 142 26.44 -0.47 39.81
C ASN A 142 25.90 -0.25 41.23
N GLY A 143 25.71 -1.35 41.97
CA GLY A 143 25.16 -1.36 43.32
C GLY A 143 23.64 -1.19 43.43
N GLN A 144 22.92 -1.02 42.32
CA GLN A 144 21.46 -0.96 42.29
C GLN A 144 20.86 -2.32 41.95
N PRO A 145 19.87 -2.82 42.72
CA PRO A 145 19.19 -4.06 42.39
C PRO A 145 18.40 -3.92 41.09
N THR A 146 18.60 -4.88 40.19
CA THR A 146 17.80 -5.02 38.99
C THR A 146 16.58 -5.89 39.26
N GLU A 147 15.63 -5.91 38.32
CA GLU A 147 14.50 -6.84 38.33
C GLU A 147 14.88 -8.28 37.92
N PHE A 148 16.11 -8.46 37.45
CA PHE A 148 16.58 -9.73 36.88
C PHE A 148 17.27 -10.61 37.91
N ARG A 149 17.21 -11.92 37.67
CA ARG A 149 17.84 -12.96 38.48
C ARG A 149 18.72 -13.87 37.64
N THR A 150 19.79 -14.41 38.20
CA THR A 150 20.69 -15.33 37.49
C THR A 150 20.00 -16.63 37.10
N ASP A 151 20.23 -17.19 35.91
CA ASP A 151 21.11 -16.69 34.83
C ASP A 151 20.39 -15.69 33.90
N HIS A 152 20.99 -14.54 33.60
CA HIS A 152 20.37 -13.50 32.76
C HIS A 152 21.37 -12.69 31.93
N VAL A 153 20.92 -12.18 30.78
CA VAL A 153 21.69 -11.28 29.91
C VAL A 153 21.16 -9.85 30.05
N LEU A 154 21.96 -8.95 30.60
CA LEU A 154 21.68 -7.52 30.64
C LEU A 154 22.00 -6.93 29.25
N LYS A 155 20.98 -6.41 28.56
CA LYS A 155 21.09 -5.85 27.20
C LYS A 155 21.06 -4.32 27.23
N ASP A 156 21.47 -3.74 26.10
CA ASP A 156 21.42 -2.30 25.83
C ASP A 156 22.21 -1.45 26.83
N LEU A 157 23.29 -2.01 27.40
CA LEU A 157 24.17 -1.31 28.33
C LEU A 157 25.05 -0.31 27.59
N THR A 158 25.18 0.90 28.12
CA THR A 158 26.09 1.91 27.56
C THR A 158 27.55 1.47 27.73
N PRO A 159 28.44 1.67 26.75
CA PRO A 159 29.85 1.36 26.89
C PRO A 159 30.49 2.10 28.07
N GLY A 160 31.46 1.47 28.71
CA GLY A 160 32.15 1.97 29.90
C GLY A 160 32.20 0.95 31.03
N ILE A 161 32.64 1.41 32.21
CA ILE A 161 32.86 0.56 33.37
C ILE A 161 31.53 0.26 34.08
N HIS A 162 31.19 -1.02 34.19
CA HIS A 162 30.07 -1.53 34.97
C HIS A 162 30.55 -2.42 36.10
N VAL A 163 29.95 -2.24 37.28
CA VAL A 163 30.21 -3.08 38.45
C VAL A 163 29.02 -4.02 38.65
N ILE A 164 29.24 -5.31 38.47
CA ILE A 164 28.23 -6.35 38.64
C ILE A 164 28.44 -7.06 39.98
N SER A 165 27.35 -7.30 40.71
CA SER A 165 27.32 -8.18 41.87
C SER A 165 26.01 -8.96 41.93
N VAL A 166 25.98 -10.03 42.74
CA VAL A 166 24.79 -10.87 42.92
C VAL A 166 24.49 -11.09 44.39
N VAL A 167 23.20 -11.14 44.75
CA VAL A 167 22.77 -11.35 46.13
C VAL A 167 21.68 -12.42 46.19
N LYS A 168 21.85 -13.39 47.09
CA LYS A 168 20.82 -14.40 47.40
C LYS A 168 20.80 -14.69 48.90
N THR A 169 19.62 -14.68 49.50
CA THR A 169 19.45 -15.01 50.92
C THR A 169 19.94 -16.42 51.22
N GLY A 170 20.78 -16.57 52.25
CA GLY A 170 21.35 -17.85 52.65
C GLY A 170 22.60 -18.28 51.87
N TYR A 171 23.07 -17.46 50.93
CA TYR A 171 24.29 -17.72 50.15
C TYR A 171 25.26 -16.54 50.24
N GLY A 172 26.56 -16.83 50.27
CA GLY A 172 27.65 -15.86 50.17
C GLY A 172 28.44 -16.07 48.88
N ILE A 173 28.98 -15.00 48.31
CA ILE A 173 29.90 -15.10 47.16
C ILE A 173 31.24 -15.67 47.62
N VAL A 174 31.77 -16.60 46.84
CA VAL A 174 33.12 -17.13 46.99
C VAL A 174 34.08 -16.29 46.13
N GLY A 175 34.95 -15.52 46.80
CA GLY A 175 35.90 -14.62 46.13
C GLY A 175 35.41 -13.18 46.12
N ASP A 176 35.61 -12.49 44.99
CA ASP A 176 35.30 -11.06 44.86
C ASP A 176 33.78 -10.83 44.88
N PRO A 177 33.25 -10.00 45.79
CA PRO A 177 31.81 -9.76 45.90
C PRO A 177 31.24 -8.94 44.74
N ALA A 178 32.12 -8.30 43.95
CA ALA A 178 31.75 -7.51 42.78
C ALA A 178 32.81 -7.64 41.69
N ARG A 179 32.39 -7.54 40.43
CA ARG A 179 33.23 -7.60 39.23
C ARG A 179 33.10 -6.30 38.46
N SER A 180 34.22 -5.67 38.17
CA SER A 180 34.29 -4.50 37.29
C SER A 180 34.58 -4.98 35.87
N ILE A 181 33.71 -4.61 34.94
CA ILE A 181 33.81 -4.98 33.52
C ILE A 181 33.85 -3.67 32.73
N GLU A 182 34.87 -3.50 31.91
CA GLU A 182 34.92 -2.42 30.93
C GLU A 182 34.26 -2.93 29.66
N LEU A 183 33.05 -2.44 29.38
CA LEU A 183 32.23 -2.92 28.29
C LEU A 183 32.45 -2.05 27.04
N GLU A 184 32.85 -2.65 25.93
CA GLU A 184 32.91 -1.97 24.64
C GLU A 184 31.58 -2.06 23.87
N ALA A 185 31.44 -1.18 22.89
CA ALA A 185 30.22 -1.07 22.09
C ALA A 185 30.06 -2.29 21.16
N GLY A 186 28.91 -2.97 21.25
CA GLY A 186 28.63 -4.17 20.46
C GLY A 186 29.24 -5.46 21.02
N GLU A 187 29.89 -5.41 22.19
CA GLU A 187 30.48 -6.58 22.84
C GLU A 187 29.49 -7.26 23.79
N GLU A 188 29.63 -8.58 23.94
CA GLU A 188 28.95 -9.37 24.96
C GLU A 188 29.99 -9.93 25.92
N GLU A 189 29.95 -9.47 27.17
CA GLU A 189 30.85 -9.90 28.23
C GLU A 189 30.17 -10.92 29.14
N VAL A 190 30.91 -11.93 29.61
CA VAL A 190 30.36 -13.00 30.45
C VAL A 190 30.99 -12.95 31.83
N VAL A 191 30.16 -12.81 32.86
CA VAL A 191 30.60 -12.82 34.25
C VAL A 191 29.97 -13.98 35.01
N VAL A 192 30.84 -14.75 35.67
CA VAL A 192 30.44 -15.93 36.44
C VAL A 192 30.67 -15.69 37.92
N PHE A 193 29.62 -15.88 38.72
CA PHE A 193 29.68 -15.85 40.18
C PHE A 193 29.59 -17.25 40.76
N LYS A 194 30.48 -17.54 41.70
CA LYS A 194 30.42 -18.74 42.53
C LYS A 194 29.89 -18.36 43.91
N MET A 195 28.88 -19.07 44.38
CA MET A 195 28.20 -18.86 45.65
C MET A 195 28.14 -20.15 46.47
N GLU A 196 28.27 -20.02 47.78
CA GLU A 196 28.18 -21.12 48.76
C GLU A 196 27.17 -20.77 49.84
N GLU A 197 26.53 -21.78 50.43
CA GLU A 197 25.58 -21.56 51.52
C GLU A 197 26.28 -20.96 52.74
N THR A 198 25.74 -19.86 53.24
CA THR A 198 26.15 -19.25 54.49
C THR A 198 25.63 -20.14 55.61
N ARG A 199 26.42 -21.13 56.04
CA ARG A 199 26.07 -22.01 57.16
C ARG A 199 25.75 -21.15 58.38
N ARG A 200 24.46 -21.06 58.76
CA ARG A 200 24.05 -20.62 60.09
C ARG A 200 24.67 -21.60 61.08
N GLY A 201 25.61 -21.13 61.90
CA GLY A 201 26.19 -21.92 62.98
C GLY A 201 25.08 -22.53 63.82
N GLY A 202 24.94 -23.85 63.76
CA GLY A 202 24.21 -24.62 64.75
C GLY A 202 25.01 -24.60 66.04
N GLN A 203 24.80 -23.57 66.86
CA GLN A 203 25.04 -23.68 68.29
C GLN A 203 23.84 -24.43 68.88
N THR A 204 23.96 -25.75 68.99
CA THR A 204 23.32 -26.50 70.07
C THR A 204 24.35 -26.62 71.19
N GLN A 205 24.32 -25.66 72.11
CA GLN A 205 24.90 -25.80 73.44
C GLN A 205 23.72 -26.06 74.39
N ASN A 206 23.51 -27.34 74.71
CA ASN A 206 23.14 -27.88 76.03
C ASN A 206 22.82 -29.37 75.91
#